data_AF-A0A7C9LA21-F1
#
_entry.id   AF-A0A7C9LA21-F1
#
_cell.length_a   1.000
_cell.length_b   1.000
_cell.length_c   1.000
_cell.angle_alpha   90.00
_cell.angle_beta   90.00
_cell.angle_gamma   90.00
#
_symmetry.space_group_name_H-M   'P 1'
#
loop_
_entity.id
_entity.type
_entity.pdbx_description
1 polymer ?
#
loop_
_entity_poly.entity_id
_entity_poly.type
_entity_poly.pdbx_seq_one_letter_code
_entity_poly.pdbx_strand_id
1 'polypeptide(L)'
;MQDFVAYKYNEIKNGILREINKMMLPKGHPFLNYPNTPNSRIIDIIIILKMILGENSDVPISLLHKCNGVENNKFSMPKYLEGIDEILILYYILIKNYKNISAVIYEPKEIMHNGKMLEYSLLFRYPIEYLVNIEVKTMRCDPFEKEDNLDIHTVKDGTVLIKQLINDDIDYNLLKKEHPEAIELEHSTYYSALNRNIKKIAEKFDGKVNAEIKMLNIGFVCIHFSTSFEEFYTYMFNKKKGIYKTMDWGNLDALVLFVLDAKNDIYLQNIYDMGYVVTMLRNESKINQDIMKMMRLDNYILLGDKVPTDVYEEAQSCAKLYKVMKREGMLNIIPYDTSNDEIEKYVSYLKDKSVRYGEI
;
A
#
# COMPACT_ATOMS: atom_id res chain seq x y z
N MET A 1 -27.08 4.09 -21.73
CA MET A 1 -26.34 3.39 -20.67
C MET A 1 -25.30 4.30 -20.03
N GLN A 2 -24.44 4.97 -20.81
CA GLN A 2 -23.53 6.03 -20.30
C GLN A 2 -24.24 7.15 -19.53
N ASP A 3 -25.34 7.69 -20.06
CA ASP A 3 -26.08 8.76 -19.37
C ASP A 3 -26.66 8.34 -18.01
N PHE A 4 -27.05 7.07 -17.87
CA PHE A 4 -27.56 6.51 -16.62
C PHE A 4 -26.43 6.32 -15.59
N VAL A 5 -25.27 5.84 -16.03
CA VAL A 5 -24.08 5.70 -15.18
C VAL A 5 -23.59 7.07 -14.72
N ALA A 6 -23.54 8.07 -15.62
CA ALA A 6 -23.16 9.44 -15.29
C ALA A 6 -24.17 10.10 -14.33
N TYR A 7 -25.47 9.89 -14.54
CA TYR A 7 -26.51 10.36 -13.63
C TYR A 7 -26.33 9.76 -12.22
N LYS A 8 -26.19 8.43 -12.14
CA LYS A 8 -26.01 7.72 -10.87
C LYS A 8 -24.73 8.14 -10.15
N TYR A 9 -23.63 8.32 -10.89
CA TYR A 9 -22.38 8.84 -10.35
C TYR A 9 -22.58 10.21 -9.71
N ASN A 10 -23.25 11.14 -10.41
CA ASN A 10 -23.48 12.49 -9.92
C ASN A 10 -24.42 12.51 -8.69
N GLU A 11 -25.43 11.66 -8.66
CA GLU A 11 -26.32 11.51 -7.50
C GLU A 11 -25.54 11.06 -6.26
N ILE A 12 -24.76 9.99 -6.38
CA ILE A 12 -23.93 9.47 -5.29
C ILE A 12 -22.88 10.49 -4.87
N LYS A 13 -22.21 11.13 -5.83
CA LYS A 13 -21.26 12.23 -5.59
C LYS A 13 -21.88 13.33 -4.73
N ASN A 14 -23.08 13.79 -5.09
CA ASN A 14 -23.78 14.82 -4.30
C ASN A 14 -24.14 14.32 -2.89
N GLY A 15 -24.45 13.03 -2.73
CA GLY A 15 -24.58 12.39 -1.43
C GLY A 15 -23.28 12.47 -0.61
N ILE A 16 -22.16 12.00 -1.17
CA ILE A 16 -20.85 12.01 -0.51
C ILE A 16 -20.40 13.43 -0.13
N LEU A 17 -20.57 14.41 -1.02
CA LEU A 17 -20.22 15.81 -0.74
C LEU A 17 -21.08 16.40 0.39
N ARG A 18 -22.35 16.01 0.50
CA ARG A 18 -23.20 16.40 1.64
C ARG A 18 -22.71 15.80 2.95
N GLU A 19 -22.27 14.53 2.95
CA GLU A 19 -21.68 13.92 4.15
C GLU A 19 -20.37 14.61 4.55
N ILE A 20 -19.49 14.94 3.60
CA ILE A 20 -18.26 15.70 3.87
C ILE A 20 -18.57 17.05 4.54
N ASN A 21 -19.61 17.76 4.08
CA ASN A 21 -20.01 19.03 4.69
C ASN A 21 -20.47 18.87 6.16
N LYS A 22 -21.05 17.72 6.52
CA LYS A 22 -21.46 17.42 7.91
C LYS A 22 -20.27 17.07 8.82
N MET A 23 -19.16 16.60 8.26
CA MET A 23 -17.99 16.16 9.03
C MET A 23 -17.23 17.31 9.72
N MET A 24 -17.52 18.58 9.39
CA MET A 24 -16.86 19.76 9.98
C MET A 24 -15.32 19.68 9.93
N LEU A 25 -14.77 19.31 8.78
CA LEU A 25 -13.34 19.06 8.61
C LEU A 25 -12.49 20.33 8.86
N PRO A 26 -11.29 20.20 9.45
CA PRO A 26 -10.42 21.33 9.72
C PRO A 26 -9.90 21.98 8.43
N LYS A 27 -9.55 23.27 8.50
CA LYS A 27 -8.93 23.99 7.38
C LYS A 27 -7.67 23.25 6.90
N GLY A 28 -7.55 23.13 5.58
CA GLY A 28 -6.43 22.43 4.94
C GLY A 28 -6.67 20.94 4.69
N HIS A 29 -7.78 20.37 5.18
CA HIS A 29 -8.14 18.99 4.88
C HIS A 29 -8.33 18.79 3.35
N PRO A 30 -7.73 17.74 2.74
CA PRO A 30 -7.79 17.52 1.29
C PRO A 30 -9.20 17.52 0.70
N PHE A 31 -10.18 16.89 1.37
CA PHE A 31 -11.58 16.86 0.92
C PHE A 31 -12.21 18.23 0.67
N LEU A 32 -11.80 19.27 1.41
CA LEU A 32 -12.33 20.62 1.21
C LEU A 32 -11.86 21.26 -0.11
N ASN A 33 -10.82 20.70 -0.73
CA ASN A 33 -10.26 21.15 -2.00
C ASN A 33 -10.69 20.28 -3.18
N TYR A 34 -11.61 19.33 -3.00
CA TYR A 34 -12.09 18.48 -4.08
C TYR A 34 -12.72 19.29 -5.23
N PRO A 35 -12.45 18.97 -6.52
CA PRO A 35 -11.61 17.88 -7.03
C PRO A 35 -10.18 18.32 -7.42
N ASN A 36 -9.67 19.39 -6.81
CA ASN A 36 -8.54 20.15 -7.34
C ASN A 36 -7.16 19.63 -6.93
N THR A 37 -7.07 18.62 -6.05
CA THR A 37 -5.79 18.03 -5.62
C THR A 37 -5.80 16.52 -5.73
N PRO A 38 -4.65 15.86 -5.99
CA PRO A 38 -4.57 14.39 -6.02
C PRO A 38 -5.12 13.74 -4.75
N ASN A 39 -4.78 14.27 -3.57
CA ASN A 39 -5.27 13.73 -2.30
C ASN A 39 -6.79 13.88 -2.16
N SER A 40 -7.40 14.95 -2.65
CA SER A 40 -8.86 15.11 -2.61
C SER A 40 -9.59 14.11 -3.50
N ARG A 41 -8.95 13.65 -4.58
CA ARG A 41 -9.56 12.80 -5.60
C ARG A 41 -9.87 11.38 -5.15
N ILE A 42 -9.41 10.95 -3.97
CA ILE A 42 -9.88 9.70 -3.36
C ILE A 42 -11.41 9.68 -3.18
N ILE A 43 -12.07 10.85 -3.13
CA ILE A 43 -13.54 10.94 -3.14
C ILE A 43 -14.14 10.24 -4.37
N ASP A 44 -13.48 10.32 -5.52
CA ASP A 44 -13.93 9.62 -6.73
C ASP A 44 -13.90 8.09 -6.51
N ILE A 45 -12.89 7.56 -5.81
CA ILE A 45 -12.82 6.14 -5.42
C ILE A 45 -13.95 5.76 -4.46
N ILE A 46 -14.25 6.60 -3.46
CA ILE A 46 -15.35 6.36 -2.51
C ILE A 46 -16.70 6.33 -3.24
N ILE A 47 -16.90 7.22 -4.21
CA ILE A 47 -18.12 7.23 -5.05
C ILE A 47 -18.24 5.91 -5.83
N ILE A 48 -17.15 5.45 -6.44
CA ILE A 48 -17.15 4.18 -7.20
C ILE A 48 -17.38 3.00 -6.26
N LEU A 49 -16.78 2.98 -5.07
CA LEU A 49 -17.05 1.95 -4.06
C LEU A 49 -18.53 1.89 -3.68
N LYS A 50 -19.19 3.05 -3.50
CA LYS A 50 -20.63 3.12 -3.23
C LYS A 50 -21.47 2.64 -4.42
N MET A 51 -21.02 2.87 -5.65
CA MET A 51 -21.65 2.28 -6.84
C MET A 51 -21.51 0.75 -6.87
N ILE A 52 -20.34 0.22 -6.54
CA ILE A 52 -20.05 -1.22 -6.54
C ILE A 52 -20.82 -1.95 -5.43
N LEU A 53 -20.79 -1.43 -4.21
CA LEU A 53 -21.41 -2.04 -3.03
C LEU A 53 -22.92 -1.77 -2.94
N GLY A 54 -23.42 -0.82 -3.72
CA GLY A 54 -24.82 -0.43 -3.77
C GLY A 54 -25.20 0.64 -2.75
N GLU A 55 -26.31 1.32 -3.02
CA GLU A 55 -26.79 2.49 -2.27
C GLU A 55 -27.07 2.19 -0.79
N ASN A 56 -27.48 0.95 -0.46
CA ASN A 56 -27.77 0.53 0.91
C ASN A 56 -26.52 0.16 1.73
N SER A 57 -25.33 0.13 1.14
CA SER A 57 -24.10 -0.23 1.86
C SER A 57 -23.51 0.99 2.58
N ASP A 58 -23.37 0.95 3.90
CA ASP A 58 -22.77 2.03 4.68
C ASP A 58 -21.23 2.01 4.67
N VAL A 59 -20.61 0.93 4.19
CA VAL A 59 -19.15 0.76 4.19
C VAL A 59 -18.39 1.95 3.58
N PRO A 60 -18.76 2.49 2.39
CA PRO A 60 -18.08 3.65 1.82
C PRO A 60 -18.21 4.93 2.68
N ILE A 61 -19.32 5.08 3.41
CA ILE A 61 -19.54 6.22 4.30
C ILE A 61 -18.70 6.06 5.57
N SER A 62 -18.65 4.86 6.14
CA SER A 62 -17.78 4.54 7.28
C SER A 62 -16.30 4.81 6.95
N LEU A 63 -15.84 4.37 5.78
CA LEU A 63 -14.49 4.62 5.29
C LEU A 63 -14.22 6.12 5.03
N LEU A 64 -15.19 6.85 4.48
CA LEU A 64 -15.11 8.31 4.34
C LEU A 64 -14.89 8.98 5.70
N HIS A 65 -15.61 8.56 6.75
CA HIS A 65 -15.45 9.09 8.10
C HIS A 65 -14.09 8.78 8.73
N LYS A 66 -13.50 7.62 8.41
CA LYS A 66 -12.15 7.26 8.85
C LYS A 66 -11.08 8.17 8.26
N CYS A 67 -11.33 8.71 7.07
CA CYS A 67 -10.48 9.72 6.43
C CYS A 67 -10.64 11.14 6.99
N ASN A 68 -11.20 11.33 8.20
CA ASN A 68 -11.30 12.68 8.78
C ASN A 68 -9.93 13.31 9.11
N GLY A 69 -8.91 12.48 9.33
CA GLY A 69 -7.54 12.90 9.59
C GLY A 69 -7.39 13.90 10.73
N VAL A 70 -8.23 13.86 11.78
CA VAL A 70 -8.19 14.87 12.85
C VAL A 70 -7.29 14.44 14.02
N GLU A 71 -6.39 15.33 14.41
CA GLU A 71 -5.54 15.18 15.59
C GLU A 71 -5.40 16.53 16.30
N ASN A 72 -5.74 16.58 17.59
CA ASN A 72 -5.70 17.82 18.38
C ASN A 72 -6.44 19.00 17.69
N ASN A 73 -7.61 18.72 17.12
CA ASN A 73 -8.45 19.65 16.34
C ASN A 73 -7.77 20.25 15.09
N LYS A 74 -6.71 19.63 14.59
CA LYS A 74 -6.02 20.01 13.35
C LYS A 74 -5.97 18.83 12.38
N PHE A 75 -5.73 19.13 11.11
CA PHE A 75 -5.50 18.09 10.11
C PHE A 75 -4.16 17.39 10.38
N SER A 76 -4.16 16.06 10.28
CA SER A 76 -3.03 15.15 10.42
C SER A 76 -2.95 14.28 9.17
N MET A 77 -1.95 14.53 8.33
CA MET A 77 -1.69 13.74 7.14
C MET A 77 -1.46 12.26 7.45
N PRO A 78 -0.73 11.87 8.52
CA PRO A 78 -0.59 10.47 8.90
C PRO A 78 -1.92 9.75 9.12
N LYS A 79 -2.82 10.32 9.94
CA LYS A 79 -4.16 9.73 10.18
C LYS A 79 -5.03 9.71 8.95
N TYR A 80 -4.90 10.72 8.09
CA TYR A 80 -5.58 10.74 6.82
C TYR A 80 -5.14 9.56 5.94
N LEU A 81 -3.82 9.35 5.79
CA LEU A 81 -3.26 8.24 5.01
C LEU A 81 -3.71 6.86 5.52
N GLU A 82 -3.83 6.68 6.84
CA GLU A 82 -4.38 5.44 7.43
C GLU A 82 -5.78 5.10 6.88
N GLY A 83 -6.70 6.08 6.87
CA GLY A 83 -8.04 5.88 6.30
C GLY A 83 -8.02 5.66 4.79
N ILE A 84 -7.10 6.34 4.08
CA ILE A 84 -6.96 6.24 2.62
C ILE A 84 -6.50 4.84 2.21
N ASP A 85 -5.54 4.27 2.92
CA ASP A 85 -4.98 2.96 2.59
C ASP A 85 -6.04 1.87 2.68
N GLU A 86 -6.93 1.91 3.68
CA GLU A 86 -8.04 0.96 3.79
C GLU A 86 -9.00 1.05 2.61
N ILE A 87 -9.33 2.27 2.17
CA ILE A 87 -10.15 2.52 0.97
C ILE A 87 -9.48 1.95 -0.26
N LEU A 88 -8.18 2.22 -0.43
CA LEU A 88 -7.43 1.82 -1.62
C LEU A 88 -7.31 0.31 -1.74
N ILE A 89 -7.03 -0.40 -0.64
CA ILE A 89 -6.98 -1.87 -0.67
C ILE A 89 -8.35 -2.45 -1.01
N LEU A 90 -9.43 -1.95 -0.38
CA LEU A 90 -10.78 -2.45 -0.66
C LEU A 90 -11.16 -2.20 -2.13
N TYR A 91 -10.86 -1.00 -2.63
CA TYR A 91 -11.09 -0.62 -4.02
C TYR A 91 -10.29 -1.47 -5.00
N TYR A 92 -9.00 -1.65 -4.73
CA TYR A 92 -8.09 -2.46 -5.55
C TYR A 92 -8.61 -3.88 -5.76
N ILE A 93 -9.15 -4.48 -4.70
CA ILE A 93 -9.74 -5.82 -4.76
C ILE A 93 -11.08 -5.80 -5.50
N LEU A 94 -11.99 -4.90 -5.13
CA LEU A 94 -13.37 -4.90 -5.63
C LEU A 94 -13.48 -4.52 -7.11
N ILE A 95 -12.68 -3.56 -7.59
CA ILE A 95 -12.85 -3.00 -8.94
C ILE A 95 -12.77 -4.05 -10.06
N LYS A 96 -12.03 -5.15 -9.82
CA LYS A 96 -11.97 -6.31 -10.73
C LYS A 96 -12.83 -7.49 -10.29
N ASN A 97 -13.17 -7.60 -9.01
CA ASN A 97 -13.73 -8.83 -8.43
C ASN A 97 -15.12 -8.71 -7.83
N TYR A 98 -15.79 -7.57 -7.94
CA TYR A 98 -17.08 -7.33 -7.28
C TYR A 98 -18.15 -8.39 -7.61
N LYS A 99 -18.10 -9.03 -8.79
CA LYS A 99 -19.02 -10.11 -9.16
C LYS A 99 -18.78 -11.43 -8.40
N ASN A 100 -17.56 -11.63 -7.90
CA ASN A 100 -17.15 -12.84 -7.19
C ASN A 100 -17.26 -12.68 -5.66
N ILE A 101 -17.50 -11.46 -5.18
CA ILE A 101 -17.60 -11.11 -3.76
C ILE A 101 -19.06 -10.83 -3.46
N SER A 102 -19.67 -11.64 -2.58
CA SER A 102 -21.07 -11.50 -2.23
C SER A 102 -21.34 -10.53 -1.09
N ALA A 103 -20.35 -10.28 -0.24
CA ALA A 103 -20.49 -9.35 0.88
C ALA A 103 -19.13 -8.77 1.28
N VAL A 104 -19.18 -7.52 1.74
CA VAL A 104 -18.10 -6.84 2.46
C VAL A 104 -18.59 -6.59 3.88
N ILE A 105 -17.92 -7.17 4.85
CA ILE A 105 -18.23 -7.03 6.27
C ILE A 105 -17.17 -6.10 6.86
N TYR A 106 -17.54 -4.86 7.15
CA TYR A 106 -16.63 -3.84 7.68
C TYR A 106 -16.53 -3.93 9.21
N GLU A 107 -15.33 -3.84 9.75
CA GLU A 107 -15.02 -3.97 11.18
C GLU A 107 -15.70 -5.17 11.89
N PRO A 108 -15.52 -6.41 11.39
CA PRO A 108 -16.23 -7.57 11.90
C PRO A 108 -15.78 -7.91 13.33
N LYS A 109 -16.71 -7.82 14.29
CA LYS A 109 -16.46 -8.12 15.71
C LYS A 109 -16.49 -9.62 16.04
N GLU A 110 -17.14 -10.41 15.20
CA GLU A 110 -17.55 -11.78 15.54
C GLU A 110 -16.64 -12.86 14.93
N ILE A 111 -15.71 -12.49 14.04
CA ILE A 111 -14.89 -13.46 13.30
C ILE A 111 -13.76 -14.02 14.16
N MET A 112 -13.09 -13.16 14.94
CA MET A 112 -11.95 -13.54 15.80
C MET A 112 -12.30 -13.33 17.28
N HIS A 113 -12.28 -14.40 18.08
CA HIS A 113 -12.50 -14.32 19.53
C HIS A 113 -11.25 -13.90 20.31
N ASN A 114 -10.68 -12.74 19.98
CA ASN A 114 -9.57 -12.12 20.72
C ASN A 114 -9.83 -10.66 21.08
N GLY A 115 -11.05 -10.17 20.82
CA GLY A 115 -11.47 -8.79 21.09
C GLY A 115 -10.86 -7.76 20.14
N LYS A 116 -10.13 -8.18 19.10
CA LYS A 116 -9.56 -7.29 18.08
C LYS A 116 -10.48 -7.26 16.86
N MET A 117 -10.69 -6.06 16.32
CA MET A 117 -11.46 -5.87 15.08
C MET A 117 -10.49 -5.81 13.90
N LEU A 118 -10.79 -6.59 12.87
CA LEU A 118 -10.14 -6.48 11.55
C LEU A 118 -10.72 -5.27 10.81
N GLU A 119 -10.05 -4.80 9.75
CA GLU A 119 -10.61 -3.70 8.96
C GLU A 119 -11.83 -4.15 8.16
N TYR A 120 -11.74 -5.31 7.48
CA TYR A 120 -12.88 -5.92 6.82
C TYR A 120 -12.67 -7.40 6.48
N SER A 121 -13.78 -8.08 6.24
CA SER A 121 -13.80 -9.42 5.65
C SER A 121 -14.62 -9.46 4.37
N LEU A 122 -14.13 -10.19 3.37
CA LEU A 122 -14.75 -10.37 2.06
C LEU A 122 -15.26 -11.80 1.92
N LEU A 123 -16.56 -11.97 1.65
CA LEU A 123 -17.13 -13.28 1.38
C LEU A 123 -17.06 -13.56 -0.13
N PHE A 124 -16.16 -14.46 -0.53
CA PHE A 124 -16.02 -14.92 -1.91
C PHE A 124 -16.94 -16.11 -2.20
N ARG A 125 -17.46 -16.15 -3.43
CA ARG A 125 -18.21 -17.28 -3.98
C ARG A 125 -17.40 -17.96 -5.07
N TYR A 126 -16.39 -18.78 -4.73
CA TYR A 126 -15.66 -19.57 -5.73
C TYR A 126 -14.78 -20.69 -5.15
N PRO A 127 -14.84 -21.92 -5.69
CA PRO A 127 -16.04 -22.73 -5.98
C PRO A 127 -16.83 -23.13 -4.71
N ILE A 128 -16.30 -22.78 -3.54
CA ILE A 128 -16.94 -22.89 -2.22
C ILE A 128 -16.95 -21.50 -1.59
N GLU A 129 -17.80 -21.29 -0.58
CA GLU A 129 -17.75 -20.05 0.20
C GLU A 129 -16.43 -19.96 0.94
N TYR A 130 -15.79 -18.80 0.84
CA TYR A 130 -14.47 -18.56 1.39
C TYR A 130 -14.41 -17.15 1.96
N LEU A 131 -13.98 -17.03 3.22
CA LEU A 131 -13.92 -15.75 3.92
C LEU A 131 -12.48 -15.22 3.91
N VAL A 132 -12.26 -14.12 3.22
CA VAL A 132 -10.95 -13.45 3.19
C VAL A 132 -10.96 -12.34 4.24
N ASN A 133 -10.14 -12.49 5.27
CA ASN A 133 -10.03 -11.57 6.38
C ASN A 133 -8.85 -10.62 6.15
N ILE A 134 -9.08 -9.31 6.26
CA ILE A 134 -8.09 -8.30 5.87
C ILE A 134 -7.77 -7.37 7.04
N GLU A 135 -6.48 -7.19 7.26
CA GLU A 135 -5.92 -6.18 8.15
C GLU A 135 -4.97 -5.27 7.39
N VAL A 136 -5.05 -3.95 7.61
CA VAL A 136 -4.22 -2.96 6.93
C VAL A 136 -3.33 -2.19 7.92
N LYS A 137 -2.08 -1.95 7.55
CA LYS A 137 -1.16 -1.06 8.26
C LYS A 137 -0.52 -0.09 7.28
N THR A 138 -0.58 1.19 7.62
CA THR A 138 0.15 2.24 6.91
C THR A 138 1.57 2.37 7.44
N MET A 139 2.52 2.61 6.53
CA MET A 139 3.90 2.91 6.86
C MET A 139 4.40 4.07 5.99
N ARG A 140 4.81 5.16 6.64
CA ARG A 140 5.50 6.27 5.99
C ARG A 140 7.01 6.02 6.06
N CYS A 141 7.63 6.03 4.90
CA CYS A 141 9.04 5.69 4.69
C CYS A 141 9.82 6.85 4.05
N ASP A 142 9.40 8.09 4.29
CA ASP A 142 10.05 9.29 3.73
C ASP A 142 11.51 9.36 4.21
N PRO A 143 12.48 9.16 3.31
CA PRO A 143 13.89 8.99 3.65
C PRO A 143 14.57 10.30 4.09
N PHE A 144 13.85 11.41 4.14
CA PHE A 144 14.38 12.66 4.67
C PHE A 144 13.76 13.00 6.03
N GLU A 145 12.60 12.40 6.38
CA GLU A 145 11.87 12.71 7.62
C GLU A 145 12.64 12.37 8.90
N LYS A 146 13.58 11.42 8.83
CA LYS A 146 14.40 10.98 9.97
C LYS A 146 15.82 11.54 9.98
N GLU A 147 16.22 12.24 8.93
CA GLU A 147 17.60 12.71 8.76
C GLU A 147 17.75 14.13 9.35
N ASP A 148 18.90 14.40 9.95
CA ASP A 148 19.20 15.72 10.51
C ASP A 148 19.57 16.71 9.39
N ASN A 149 18.84 17.82 9.31
CA ASN A 149 19.10 18.92 8.37
C ASN A 149 19.07 18.55 6.87
N LEU A 150 18.51 17.39 6.52
CA LEU A 150 18.28 16.99 5.13
C LEU A 150 16.80 17.14 4.80
N ASP A 151 16.51 17.89 3.74
CA ASP A 151 15.15 18.13 3.26
C ASP A 151 15.14 17.89 1.76
N ILE A 152 14.09 17.26 1.26
CA ILE A 152 13.88 17.06 -0.16
C ILE A 152 13.90 18.34 -1.00
N HIS A 153 13.59 19.47 -0.39
CA HIS A 153 13.71 20.78 -1.02
C HIS A 153 15.17 21.18 -1.27
N THR A 154 16.11 20.76 -0.43
CA THR A 154 17.54 21.09 -0.54
C THR A 154 18.30 20.12 -1.45
N VAL A 155 17.78 18.91 -1.67
CA VAL A 155 18.41 17.93 -2.57
C VAL A 155 18.18 18.28 -4.06
N LYS A 156 19.22 18.09 -4.87
CA LYS A 156 19.24 18.40 -6.31
C LYS A 156 18.93 17.16 -7.16
N ASP A 157 18.53 17.38 -8.41
CA ASP A 157 18.45 16.30 -9.39
C ASP A 157 19.82 15.64 -9.57
N GLY A 158 19.84 14.31 -9.66
CA GLY A 158 21.06 13.52 -9.82
C GLY A 158 21.88 13.32 -8.54
N THR A 159 21.47 13.87 -7.40
CA THR A 159 22.15 13.61 -6.13
C THR A 159 22.16 12.11 -5.83
N VAL A 160 23.35 11.58 -5.54
CA VAL A 160 23.54 10.19 -5.13
C VAL A 160 23.28 10.08 -3.64
N LEU A 161 22.52 9.07 -3.24
CA LEU A 161 22.22 8.74 -1.85
C LEU A 161 22.79 7.36 -1.54
N ILE A 162 23.33 7.17 -0.35
CA ILE A 162 23.65 5.85 0.19
C ILE A 162 22.75 5.59 1.40
N LYS A 163 22.08 4.43 1.39
CA LYS A 163 21.17 4.03 2.48
C LYS A 163 21.64 2.71 3.07
N GLN A 164 21.83 2.69 4.38
CA GLN A 164 21.97 1.45 5.12
C GLN A 164 20.57 0.83 5.29
N LEU A 165 20.40 -0.41 4.83
CA LEU A 165 19.12 -1.13 4.93
C LEU A 165 19.06 -1.86 6.27
N ILE A 166 20.12 -2.61 6.57
CA ILE A 166 20.29 -3.35 7.82
C ILE A 166 21.68 -3.01 8.36
N ASN A 167 21.85 -2.94 9.69
CA ASN A 167 23.14 -2.66 10.33
C ASN A 167 24.19 -3.75 9.99
N ASP A 168 24.87 -3.59 8.87
CA ASP A 168 26.08 -4.32 8.46
C ASP A 168 27.02 -3.27 7.89
N ASP A 169 28.20 -3.16 8.48
CA ASP A 169 29.11 -2.05 8.22
C ASP A 169 30.00 -2.34 7.02
N ILE A 170 30.12 -3.60 6.55
CA ILE A 170 31.07 -3.96 5.50
C ILE A 170 30.64 -3.38 4.14
N ASP A 171 29.43 -3.74 3.67
CA ASP A 171 28.92 -3.27 2.38
C ASP A 171 28.74 -1.75 2.37
N TYR A 172 28.24 -1.20 3.48
CA TYR A 172 28.04 0.23 3.65
C TYR A 172 29.37 1.01 3.54
N ASN A 173 30.40 0.58 4.27
CA ASN A 173 31.71 1.24 4.23
C ASN A 173 32.40 1.11 2.86
N LEU A 174 32.17 0.00 2.15
CA LEU A 174 32.68 -0.17 0.79
C LEU A 174 32.05 0.85 -0.16
N LEU A 175 30.71 0.91 -0.20
CA LEU A 175 29.98 1.86 -1.04
C LEU A 175 30.34 3.32 -0.70
N LYS A 176 30.48 3.65 0.58
CA LYS A 176 30.91 4.97 1.03
C LYS A 176 32.31 5.35 0.54
N LYS A 177 33.23 4.37 0.47
CA LYS A 177 34.58 4.59 -0.07
C LYS A 177 34.58 4.77 -1.59
N GLU A 178 33.73 4.02 -2.29
CA GLU A 178 33.58 4.09 -3.75
C GLU A 178 32.85 5.34 -4.21
N HIS A 179 31.92 5.86 -3.40
CA HIS A 179 31.09 7.03 -3.67
C HIS A 179 31.18 8.09 -2.56
N PRO A 180 32.35 8.74 -2.39
CA PRO A 180 32.54 9.75 -1.36
C PRO A 180 31.66 11.01 -1.56
N GLU A 181 31.05 11.18 -2.73
CA GLU A 181 30.11 12.24 -3.04
C GLU A 181 28.67 11.97 -2.58
N ALA A 182 28.34 10.73 -2.22
CA ALA A 182 26.98 10.33 -1.87
C ALA A 182 26.54 10.93 -0.53
N ILE A 183 25.28 11.37 -0.44
CA ILE A 183 24.67 11.77 0.83
C ILE A 183 24.23 10.51 1.58
N GLU A 184 24.69 10.39 2.82
CA GLU A 184 24.32 9.30 3.72
C GLU A 184 22.92 9.51 4.29
N LEU A 185 22.09 8.46 4.22
CA LEU A 185 20.81 8.37 4.92
C LEU A 185 21.00 7.53 6.18
N GLU A 186 21.49 8.16 7.25
CA GLU A 186 21.98 7.49 8.46
C GLU A 186 20.85 6.89 9.32
N HIS A 187 19.64 7.44 9.23
CA HIS A 187 18.53 7.10 10.12
C HIS A 187 17.29 6.56 9.40
N SER A 188 17.33 6.52 8.08
CA SER A 188 16.19 6.15 7.22
C SER A 188 15.96 4.65 7.04
N THR A 189 16.40 3.81 7.98
CA THR A 189 15.97 2.41 8.00
C THR A 189 14.54 2.27 8.57
N TYR A 190 13.72 1.43 7.94
CA TYR A 190 12.35 1.14 8.37
C TYR A 190 12.14 -0.30 8.83
N TYR A 191 13.23 -1.08 8.96
CA TYR A 191 13.22 -2.47 9.40
C TYR A 191 12.36 -2.70 10.66
N SER A 192 12.63 -1.93 11.72
CA SER A 192 11.91 -2.07 13.01
C SER A 192 10.44 -1.66 12.92
N ALA A 193 10.12 -0.67 12.07
CA ALA A 193 8.75 -0.23 11.85
C ALA A 193 7.95 -1.31 11.11
N LEU A 194 8.52 -1.89 10.06
CA LEU A 194 7.93 -3.00 9.32
C LEU A 194 7.70 -4.20 10.26
N ASN A 195 8.73 -4.64 10.98
CA ASN A 195 8.63 -5.77 11.90
C ASN A 195 7.49 -5.57 12.92
N ARG A 196 7.39 -4.37 13.52
CA ARG A 196 6.30 -4.04 14.45
C ARG A 196 4.92 -4.06 13.78
N ASN A 197 4.80 -3.56 12.55
CA ASN A 197 3.54 -3.57 11.83
C ASN A 197 3.10 -5.00 11.50
N ILE A 198 4.00 -5.85 11.02
CA ILE A 198 3.67 -7.25 10.73
C ILE A 198 3.26 -7.97 12.03
N LYS A 199 3.97 -7.77 13.15
CA LYS A 199 3.57 -8.33 14.45
C LYS A 199 2.15 -7.94 14.84
N LYS A 200 1.82 -6.65 14.77
CA LYS A 200 0.45 -6.16 15.06
C LYS A 200 -0.61 -6.80 14.17
N ILE A 201 -0.29 -7.03 12.90
CA ILE A 201 -1.17 -7.74 11.96
C ILE A 201 -1.37 -9.18 12.41
N ALA A 202 -0.28 -9.94 12.60
CA ALA A 202 -0.34 -11.34 13.01
C ALA A 202 -1.14 -11.51 14.31
N GLU A 203 -0.90 -10.66 15.30
CA GLU A 203 -1.60 -10.68 16.58
C GLU A 203 -3.11 -10.39 16.47
N LYS A 204 -3.61 -9.77 15.39
CA LYS A 204 -5.06 -9.63 15.16
C LYS A 204 -5.69 -10.96 14.73
N PHE A 205 -4.91 -11.86 14.14
CA PHE A 205 -5.35 -13.17 13.72
C PHE A 205 -5.13 -14.27 14.78
N ASP A 206 -4.51 -13.95 15.90
CA ASP A 206 -4.33 -14.87 17.04
C ASP A 206 -5.62 -14.92 17.87
N GLY A 207 -6.56 -15.78 17.48
CA GLY A 207 -7.84 -15.96 18.16
C GLY A 207 -8.54 -17.25 17.74
N LYS A 208 -9.50 -17.71 18.55
CA LYS A 208 -10.39 -18.81 18.13
C LYS A 208 -11.29 -18.31 17.00
N VAL A 209 -11.33 -19.06 15.92
CA VAL A 209 -12.16 -18.80 14.74
C VAL A 209 -13.61 -19.17 15.05
N ASN A 210 -14.54 -18.26 14.77
CA ASN A 210 -15.98 -18.46 15.04
C ASN A 210 -16.79 -18.91 13.81
N ALA A 211 -16.17 -19.11 12.64
CA ALA A 211 -16.89 -19.54 11.46
C ALA A 211 -16.49 -20.95 11.04
N GLU A 212 -17.51 -21.74 10.68
CA GLU A 212 -17.35 -23.05 10.01
C GLU A 212 -16.93 -22.91 8.53
N ILE A 213 -16.72 -21.66 8.07
CA ILE A 213 -16.31 -21.30 6.72
C ILE A 213 -14.78 -21.25 6.65
N LYS A 214 -14.20 -21.76 5.57
CA LYS A 214 -12.74 -21.66 5.33
C LYS A 214 -12.32 -20.20 5.22
N MET A 215 -11.13 -19.90 5.75
CA MET A 215 -10.61 -18.54 5.83
C MET A 215 -9.22 -18.39 5.22
N LEU A 216 -8.93 -17.17 4.79
CA LEU A 216 -7.60 -16.73 4.35
C LEU A 216 -7.36 -15.39 5.03
N ASN A 217 -6.38 -15.35 5.93
CA ASN A 217 -6.02 -14.17 6.69
C ASN A 217 -4.90 -13.42 5.97
N ILE A 218 -5.18 -12.20 5.54
CA ILE A 218 -4.26 -11.38 4.75
C ILE A 218 -3.94 -10.10 5.51
N GLY A 219 -2.66 -9.84 5.70
CA GLY A 219 -2.14 -8.58 6.16
C GLY A 219 -1.66 -7.72 5.00
N PHE A 220 -1.98 -6.43 5.01
CA PHE A 220 -1.42 -5.45 4.09
C PHE A 220 -0.53 -4.49 4.87
N VAL A 221 0.65 -4.21 4.32
CA VAL A 221 1.45 -3.06 4.69
C VAL A 221 1.50 -2.11 3.50
N CYS A 222 0.80 -0.99 3.62
CA CYS A 222 0.78 0.08 2.63
C CYS A 222 1.97 1.00 2.88
N ILE A 223 2.86 1.10 1.90
CA ILE A 223 4.16 1.76 2.03
C ILE A 223 4.12 3.05 1.23
N HIS A 224 4.41 4.16 1.90
CA HIS A 224 4.45 5.49 1.32
C HIS A 224 5.86 6.05 1.33
N PHE A 225 6.27 6.69 0.23
CA PHE A 225 7.52 7.45 0.13
C PHE A 225 8.81 6.65 0.35
N SER A 226 8.80 5.32 0.24
CA SER A 226 10.01 4.51 0.39
C SER A 226 11.06 4.84 -0.67
N THR A 227 12.32 4.55 -0.36
CA THR A 227 13.44 4.75 -1.27
C THR A 227 13.42 3.75 -2.42
N SER A 228 13.01 2.51 -2.14
CA SER A 228 12.83 1.45 -3.13
C SER A 228 11.87 0.38 -2.59
N PHE A 229 11.48 -0.56 -3.44
CA PHE A 229 10.70 -1.72 -3.01
C PHE A 229 11.61 -2.85 -2.51
N GLU A 230 12.79 -2.95 -3.09
CA GLU A 230 13.81 -3.97 -2.84
C GLU A 230 14.42 -3.86 -1.43
N GLU A 231 14.33 -2.69 -0.78
CA GLU A 231 14.69 -2.57 0.63
C GLU A 231 13.86 -3.52 1.52
N PHE A 232 12.60 -3.75 1.16
CA PHE A 232 11.71 -4.63 1.92
C PHE A 232 12.05 -6.10 1.71
N TYR A 233 12.59 -6.49 0.54
CA TYR A 233 13.14 -7.83 0.34
C TYR A 233 14.28 -8.10 1.32
N THR A 234 15.16 -7.10 1.48
CA THR A 234 16.27 -7.17 2.45
C THR A 234 15.74 -7.32 3.87
N TYR A 235 14.79 -6.48 4.28
CA TYR A 235 14.20 -6.58 5.63
C TYR A 235 13.54 -7.94 5.87
N MET A 236 12.90 -8.53 4.85
CA MET A 236 12.19 -9.80 4.99
C MET A 236 13.11 -11.03 4.94
N PHE A 237 14.05 -11.08 4.00
CA PHE A 237 14.74 -12.32 3.60
C PHE A 237 16.26 -12.31 3.72
N ASN A 238 16.87 -11.23 4.23
CA ASN A 238 18.30 -11.22 4.52
C ASN A 238 18.68 -12.45 5.36
N LYS A 239 19.74 -13.16 4.97
CA LYS A 239 20.11 -14.44 5.59
C LYS A 239 20.38 -14.36 7.09
N LYS A 240 20.90 -13.23 7.58
CA LYS A 240 21.28 -13.03 8.99
C LYS A 240 20.16 -12.37 9.80
N LYS A 241 19.50 -11.36 9.22
CA LYS A 241 18.57 -10.49 9.97
C LYS A 241 17.16 -10.39 9.37
N GLY A 242 16.81 -11.24 8.40
CA GLY A 242 15.48 -11.21 7.79
C GLY A 242 14.36 -11.49 8.80
N ILE A 243 13.29 -10.69 8.74
CA ILE A 243 12.12 -10.82 9.62
C ILE A 243 11.46 -12.19 9.45
N TYR A 244 11.43 -12.74 8.22
CA TYR A 244 10.67 -13.94 7.90
C TYR A 244 10.98 -15.13 8.82
N LYS A 245 12.27 -15.34 9.13
CA LYS A 245 12.72 -16.47 9.94
C LYS A 245 12.60 -16.26 11.45
N THR A 246 12.40 -15.02 11.89
CA THR A 246 12.44 -14.66 13.32
C THR A 246 11.06 -14.33 13.89
N MET A 247 10.08 -14.13 13.01
CA MET A 247 8.74 -13.75 13.39
C MET A 247 7.87 -14.97 13.69
N ASP A 248 7.06 -14.86 14.76
CA ASP A 248 5.88 -15.70 14.91
C ASP A 248 4.76 -15.14 14.04
N TRP A 249 4.37 -15.93 13.06
CA TRP A 249 3.39 -15.55 12.06
C TRP A 249 1.96 -15.87 12.47
N GLY A 250 1.75 -16.66 13.53
CA GLY A 250 0.42 -17.07 13.97
C GLY A 250 -0.44 -17.60 12.82
N ASN A 251 -1.69 -17.14 12.77
CA ASN A 251 -2.66 -17.51 11.74
C ASN A 251 -2.60 -16.62 10.47
N LEU A 252 -1.55 -15.81 10.29
CA LEU A 252 -1.39 -14.98 9.09
C LEU A 252 -0.99 -15.85 7.89
N ASP A 253 -1.90 -16.02 6.93
CA ASP A 253 -1.67 -16.85 5.74
C ASP A 253 -0.87 -16.12 4.66
N ALA A 254 -1.11 -14.82 4.51
CA ALA A 254 -0.42 -14.00 3.52
C ALA A 254 -0.11 -12.60 4.06
N LEU A 255 1.05 -12.07 3.66
CA LEU A 255 1.43 -10.68 3.88
C LEU A 255 1.67 -10.01 2.52
N VAL A 256 1.00 -8.90 2.28
CA VAL A 256 1.08 -8.12 1.05
C VAL A 256 1.77 -6.80 1.34
N LEU A 257 2.78 -6.47 0.54
CA LEU A 257 3.35 -5.13 0.50
C LEU A 257 2.70 -4.38 -0.66
N PHE A 258 2.16 -3.21 -0.37
CA PHE A 258 1.36 -2.43 -1.32
C PHE A 258 1.94 -1.02 -1.44
N VAL A 259 2.33 -0.64 -2.64
CA VAL A 259 2.85 0.69 -2.97
C VAL A 259 2.01 1.27 -4.10
N LEU A 260 1.69 2.56 -3.97
CA LEU A 260 1.12 3.33 -5.07
C LEU A 260 2.24 3.91 -5.93
N ASP A 261 1.99 3.93 -7.24
CA ASP A 261 2.83 4.69 -8.15
C ASP A 261 2.56 6.19 -7.98
N ALA A 262 3.48 7.04 -8.46
CA ALA A 262 3.28 8.48 -8.55
C ALA A 262 2.06 8.85 -9.42
N LYS A 263 1.63 7.90 -10.27
CA LYS A 263 0.46 8.03 -11.13
C LYS A 263 -0.25 6.69 -11.26
N ASN A 264 -1.54 6.67 -10.97
CA ASN A 264 -2.34 5.44 -10.98
C ASN A 264 -3.53 5.58 -11.92
N ASP A 265 -3.81 4.52 -12.67
CA ASP A 265 -5.03 4.43 -13.47
C ASP A 265 -6.24 4.12 -12.57
N ILE A 266 -7.45 4.31 -13.10
CA ILE A 266 -8.68 4.10 -12.31
C ILE A 266 -8.86 2.64 -11.87
N TYR A 267 -8.35 1.67 -12.61
CA TYR A 267 -8.43 0.26 -12.26
C TYR A 267 -7.31 -0.20 -11.32
N LEU A 268 -6.35 0.69 -11.03
CA LEU A 268 -5.09 0.38 -10.37
C LEU A 268 -4.39 -0.82 -11.06
N GLN A 269 -4.49 -0.90 -12.39
CA GLN A 269 -3.87 -1.99 -13.14
C GLN A 269 -2.36 -1.78 -13.26
N ASN A 270 -1.94 -0.53 -13.45
CA ASN A 270 -0.54 -0.14 -13.54
C ASN A 270 0.30 -0.63 -12.34
N ILE A 271 -0.20 -0.52 -11.10
CA ILE A 271 0.56 -0.96 -9.91
C ILE A 271 0.68 -2.48 -9.81
N TYR A 272 -0.27 -3.22 -10.38
CA TYR A 272 -0.17 -4.67 -10.48
C TYR A 272 0.85 -5.08 -11.53
N ASP A 273 0.76 -4.50 -12.72
CA ASP A 273 1.63 -4.82 -13.87
C ASP A 273 3.09 -4.41 -13.60
N MET A 274 3.31 -3.33 -12.85
CA MET A 274 4.63 -2.84 -12.44
C MET A 274 5.22 -3.58 -11.24
N GLY A 275 4.47 -4.50 -10.61
CA GLY A 275 4.97 -5.24 -9.44
C GLY A 275 5.02 -4.43 -8.14
N TYR A 276 4.26 -3.33 -8.02
CA TYR A 276 4.16 -2.54 -6.79
C TYR A 276 3.21 -3.13 -5.74
N VAL A 277 2.57 -4.24 -6.08
CA VAL A 277 1.84 -5.10 -5.16
C VAL A 277 2.51 -6.47 -5.20
N VAL A 278 3.12 -6.88 -4.08
CA VAL A 278 3.74 -8.21 -3.95
C VAL A 278 3.26 -8.93 -2.71
N THR A 279 3.36 -10.25 -2.75
CA THR A 279 2.76 -11.12 -1.77
C THR A 279 3.74 -12.16 -1.26
N MET A 280 3.71 -12.36 0.05
CA MET A 280 4.27 -13.52 0.73
C MET A 280 3.13 -14.45 1.11
N LEU A 281 2.87 -15.47 0.29
CA LEU A 281 1.81 -16.45 0.55
C LEU A 281 2.42 -17.67 1.23
N ARG A 282 2.20 -17.82 2.54
CA ARG A 282 2.73 -18.92 3.34
C ARG A 282 1.89 -20.19 3.20
N ASN A 283 0.58 -20.03 3.15
CA ASN A 283 -0.35 -21.14 2.95
C ASN A 283 -0.68 -21.30 1.46
N GLU A 284 0.21 -21.97 0.72
CA GLU A 284 0.20 -22.04 -0.75
C GLU A 284 -0.83 -23.01 -1.36
N SER A 285 -1.89 -23.38 -0.64
CA SER A 285 -2.91 -24.27 -1.21
C SER A 285 -3.47 -23.74 -2.54
N LYS A 286 -3.89 -24.64 -3.44
CA LYS A 286 -4.37 -24.25 -4.78
C LYS A 286 -5.52 -23.23 -4.70
N ILE A 287 -6.45 -23.42 -3.76
CA ILE A 287 -7.57 -22.49 -3.56
C ILE A 287 -7.10 -21.11 -3.09
N ASN A 288 -6.09 -21.03 -2.21
CA ASN A 288 -5.53 -19.76 -1.78
C ASN A 288 -4.85 -19.05 -2.95
N GLN A 289 -4.06 -19.76 -3.77
CA GLN A 289 -3.45 -19.18 -4.97
C GLN A 289 -4.50 -18.64 -5.95
N ASP A 290 -5.60 -19.38 -6.16
CA ASP A 290 -6.68 -18.95 -7.04
C ASP A 290 -7.38 -17.69 -6.50
N ILE A 291 -7.67 -17.63 -5.19
CA ILE A 291 -8.24 -16.44 -4.53
C ILE A 291 -7.29 -15.25 -4.61
N MET A 292 -6.00 -15.43 -4.34
CA MET A 292 -4.99 -14.37 -4.44
C MET A 292 -4.89 -13.83 -5.87
N LYS A 293 -4.92 -14.71 -6.87
CA LYS A 293 -4.94 -14.31 -8.28
C LYS A 293 -6.17 -13.51 -8.65
N MET A 294 -7.37 -13.91 -8.18
CA MET A 294 -8.59 -13.11 -8.39
C MET A 294 -8.38 -11.70 -7.84
N MET A 295 -7.86 -11.57 -6.62
CA MET A 295 -7.58 -10.28 -5.98
C MET A 295 -6.40 -9.50 -6.59
N ARG A 296 -5.72 -10.02 -7.62
CA ARG A 296 -4.46 -9.46 -8.19
C ARG A 296 -3.34 -9.35 -7.16
N LEU A 297 -3.19 -10.39 -6.34
CA LEU A 297 -2.19 -10.51 -5.28
C LEU A 297 -1.25 -11.71 -5.54
N ASP A 298 -1.13 -12.15 -6.79
CA ASP A 298 -0.35 -13.32 -7.21
C ASP A 298 1.08 -13.01 -7.66
N ASN A 299 1.54 -11.77 -7.49
CA ASN A 299 2.96 -11.41 -7.61
C ASN A 299 3.72 -11.90 -6.36
N TYR A 300 4.13 -13.17 -6.38
CA TYR A 300 4.73 -13.81 -5.20
C TYR A 300 6.24 -13.53 -5.06
N ILE A 301 6.62 -12.98 -3.91
CA ILE A 301 8.01 -12.92 -3.43
C ILE A 301 8.31 -14.02 -2.40
N LEU A 302 7.28 -14.76 -1.98
CA LEU A 302 7.36 -16.01 -1.24
C LEU A 302 6.12 -16.84 -1.56
N LEU A 303 6.32 -18.12 -1.86
CA LEU A 303 5.25 -19.12 -2.01
C LEU A 303 5.60 -20.33 -1.15
N GLY A 304 4.79 -20.58 -0.12
CA GLY A 304 5.10 -21.54 0.94
C GLY A 304 6.32 -21.08 1.72
N ASP A 305 7.40 -21.83 1.59
CA ASP A 305 8.72 -21.51 2.15
C ASP A 305 9.76 -21.13 1.08
N LYS A 306 9.34 -21.00 -0.18
CA LYS A 306 10.23 -20.74 -1.31
C LYS A 306 10.25 -19.25 -1.66
N VAL A 307 11.45 -18.67 -1.57
CA VAL A 307 11.74 -17.31 -2.07
C VAL A 307 12.33 -17.44 -3.47
N PRO A 308 11.85 -16.68 -4.48
CA PRO A 308 12.47 -16.61 -5.80
C PRO A 308 13.96 -16.25 -5.72
N THR A 309 14.78 -16.79 -6.61
CA THR A 309 16.25 -16.63 -6.56
C THR A 309 16.68 -15.18 -6.67
N ASP A 310 16.11 -14.44 -7.62
CA ASP A 310 16.33 -13.02 -7.84
C ASP A 310 15.97 -12.18 -6.60
N VAL A 311 14.80 -12.43 -6.00
CA VAL A 311 14.39 -11.79 -4.75
C VAL A 311 15.35 -12.11 -3.60
N TYR A 312 15.77 -13.38 -3.50
CA TYR A 312 16.68 -13.81 -2.45
C TYR A 312 18.06 -13.16 -2.58
N GLU A 313 18.62 -13.11 -3.78
CA GLU A 313 19.90 -12.45 -4.08
C GLU A 313 19.82 -10.96 -3.75
N GLU A 314 18.78 -10.29 -4.22
CA GLU A 314 18.54 -8.86 -3.97
C GLU A 314 18.40 -8.53 -2.46
N ALA A 315 17.83 -9.46 -1.69
CA ALA A 315 17.65 -9.33 -0.25
C ALA A 315 18.96 -9.46 0.58
N GLN A 316 20.07 -9.87 -0.04
CA GLN A 316 21.33 -10.02 0.69
C GLN A 316 22.11 -8.70 0.83
N SER A 317 21.79 -7.69 0.03
CA SER A 317 22.40 -6.37 0.06
C SER A 317 22.11 -5.64 1.37
N CYS A 318 23.13 -5.30 2.16
CA CYS A 318 22.92 -4.60 3.43
C CYS A 318 22.88 -3.06 3.31
N ALA A 319 23.37 -2.53 2.20
CA ALA A 319 23.32 -1.11 1.84
C ALA A 319 23.13 -0.96 0.33
N LYS A 320 22.56 0.16 -0.11
CA LYS A 320 22.33 0.45 -1.53
C LYS A 320 22.55 1.92 -1.86
N LEU A 321 22.93 2.15 -3.12
CA LEU A 321 22.98 3.46 -3.72
C LEU A 321 21.70 3.78 -4.47
N TYR A 322 21.30 5.03 -4.37
CA TYR A 322 20.15 5.58 -5.07
C TYR A 322 20.51 6.91 -5.71
N LYS A 323 19.62 7.37 -6.58
CA LYS A 323 19.74 8.66 -7.25
C LYS A 323 18.43 9.42 -7.11
N VAL A 324 18.51 10.71 -6.79
CA VAL A 324 17.35 11.58 -6.77
C VAL A 324 16.98 11.99 -8.18
N MET A 325 15.72 11.78 -8.55
CA MET A 325 15.12 12.28 -9.77
C MET A 325 14.19 13.43 -9.42
N LYS A 326 14.60 14.66 -9.74
CA LYS A 326 13.86 15.90 -9.51
C LYS A 326 13.74 16.68 -10.81
N ARG A 327 12.87 16.20 -11.71
CA ARG A 327 12.71 16.72 -13.09
C ARG A 327 11.26 17.09 -13.35
N GLU A 328 11.05 18.25 -13.95
CA GLU A 328 9.76 18.70 -14.47
C GLU A 328 8.59 18.63 -13.46
N GLY A 329 8.90 18.98 -12.21
CA GLY A 329 7.92 18.98 -11.11
C GLY A 329 7.63 17.60 -10.52
N MET A 330 8.30 16.56 -11.00
CA MET A 330 8.27 15.20 -10.44
C MET A 330 9.46 14.99 -9.54
N LEU A 331 9.23 14.27 -8.46
CA LEU A 331 10.24 13.88 -7.51
C LEU A 331 10.10 12.38 -7.24
N ASN A 332 11.16 11.63 -7.48
CA ASN A 332 11.30 10.23 -7.09
C ASN A 332 12.72 9.94 -6.64
N ILE A 333 12.90 8.84 -5.93
CA ILE A 333 14.20 8.21 -5.71
C ILE A 333 14.21 6.92 -6.50
N ILE A 334 15.28 6.70 -7.25
CA ILE A 334 15.42 5.59 -8.17
C ILE A 334 16.73 4.85 -7.91
N PRO A 335 16.86 3.58 -8.36
CA PRO A 335 18.14 2.88 -8.32
C PRO A 335 19.27 3.70 -8.96
N TYR A 336 20.46 3.61 -8.38
CA TYR A 336 21.61 4.40 -8.83
C TYR A 336 21.96 4.15 -10.31
N ASP A 337 21.91 2.88 -10.70
CA ASP A 337 22.24 2.33 -12.02
C ASP A 337 21.16 2.56 -13.09
N THR A 338 19.99 3.10 -12.73
CA THR A 338 18.96 3.46 -13.72
C THR A 338 19.51 4.43 -14.76
N SER A 339 19.41 4.05 -16.02
CA SER A 339 19.91 4.84 -17.16
C SER A 339 19.08 6.11 -17.40
N ASN A 340 19.66 7.11 -18.08
CA ASN A 340 18.90 8.31 -18.44
C ASN A 340 17.72 7.99 -19.37
N ASP A 341 17.86 7.02 -20.27
CA ASP A 341 16.78 6.62 -21.19
C ASP A 341 15.59 6.03 -20.43
N GLU A 342 15.83 5.22 -19.40
CA GLU A 342 14.77 4.70 -18.52
C GLU A 342 14.08 5.81 -17.72
N ILE A 343 14.87 6.77 -17.21
CA ILE A 343 14.33 7.95 -16.51
C ILE A 343 13.42 8.75 -17.45
N GLU A 344 13.88 9.04 -18.67
CA GLU A 344 13.10 9.80 -19.66
C GLU A 344 11.83 9.07 -20.08
N LYS A 345 11.89 7.73 -20.23
CA LYS A 345 10.72 6.90 -20.48
C LYS A 345 9.71 6.98 -19.33
N TYR A 346 10.18 6.91 -18.08
CA TYR A 346 9.31 7.00 -16.91
C TYR A 346 8.69 8.40 -16.74
N VAL A 347 9.47 9.46 -16.92
CA VAL A 347 8.96 10.84 -16.92
C VAL A 347 7.91 11.04 -18.02
N SER A 348 8.13 10.48 -19.22
CA SER A 348 7.16 10.51 -20.32
C SER A 348 5.87 9.77 -19.96
N TYR A 349 5.98 8.59 -19.35
CA TYR A 349 4.84 7.84 -18.83
C TYR A 349 4.05 8.67 -17.80
N LEU A 350 4.73 9.35 -16.87
CA LEU A 350 4.08 10.17 -15.86
C LEU A 350 3.33 11.36 -16.48
N LYS A 351 3.84 11.94 -17.57
CA LYS A 351 3.19 13.04 -18.31
C LYS A 351 1.98 12.62 -19.14
N ASP A 352 1.85 11.35 -19.52
CA ASP A 352 0.80 10.92 -20.44
C ASP A 352 -0.61 11.24 -19.90
N LYS A 353 -1.45 11.91 -20.67
CA LYS A 353 -2.81 12.25 -20.23
C LYS A 353 -3.73 11.03 -20.17
N SER A 354 -3.43 9.96 -20.92
CA SER A 354 -4.29 8.77 -21.04
C SER A 354 -4.47 7.99 -19.74
N VAL A 355 -3.51 8.10 -18.82
CA VAL A 355 -3.45 7.30 -17.58
C VAL A 355 -4.13 8.03 -16.39
N ARG A 356 -4.44 9.34 -16.48
CA ARG A 356 -5.21 10.05 -15.45
C ARG A 356 -6.69 10.05 -15.81
N TYR A 357 -7.49 9.25 -15.10
CA TYR A 357 -8.94 9.16 -15.33
C TYR A 357 -9.24 9.06 -16.83
N GLY A 358 -8.82 7.94 -17.46
CA GLY A 358 -9.26 7.61 -18.80
C GLY A 358 -10.77 7.86 -18.91
N GLU A 359 -11.21 8.40 -20.06
CA GLU A 359 -12.58 8.84 -20.28
C GLU A 359 -13.58 7.81 -19.71
N ILE A 360 -14.33 8.23 -18.69
CA ILE A 360 -15.37 7.42 -18.04
C ILE A 360 -16.51 7.17 -19.02
#